data_AF-A0A2H3GF75-F1
#
_entry.id   AF-A0A2H3GF75-F1
#
_cell.length_a   1.000
_cell.length_b   1.000
_cell.length_c   1.000
_cell.angle_alpha   90.00
_cell.angle_beta   90.00
_cell.angle_gamma   90.00
#
_symmetry.space_group_name_H-M   'P 1'
#
loop_
_entity.id
_entity.type
_entity.pdbx_description
1 polymer ?
#
loop_
_entity_poly.entity_id
_entity_poly.type
_entity_poly.pdbx_seq_one_letter_code
_entity_poly.pdbx_strand_id
1 'polypeptide(L)'
;MRSMAFMLAIGLFGVDSVLAGPCKPQTSIFVSPATNAETSGSIDSTAQSSTATAGETSATASSGTLTEIISTTVSSETTTAIIITTSETEIATTASGATVTIVTASSDTETTTTAEFTTTAPLTTPTFTLVGGGGSVNGDPIKGIDQQGTIMLFNPERGTQRIRTFILDPQTGRLRDRDTGVSVCAYYDFAESPSDPVHFGFCQNGNTGPGMYYDYLTCEIVNGKLACTAPKASCSGDGFEDISCVSDPTSGLNNQFYYKYDAGNGDYLYISSGSPSSYTPVDIIVQEA
;
A
#
# COMPACT_ATOMS: atom_id res chain seq x y z
N MET A 1 35.30 -62.37 -12.57
CA MET A 1 35.02 -62.21 -14.01
C MET A 1 33.58 -61.74 -14.13
N ARG A 2 33.26 -60.46 -14.26
CA ARG A 2 33.23 -59.58 -15.47
C ARG A 2 32.16 -58.53 -15.08
N SER A 3 32.09 -57.29 -15.50
CA SER A 3 32.90 -56.37 -16.29
C SER A 3 32.22 -55.00 -16.09
N MET A 4 33.01 -53.93 -15.98
CA MET A 4 32.54 -52.55 -16.11
C MET A 4 31.96 -52.31 -17.50
N ALA A 5 30.92 -51.47 -17.62
CA ALA A 5 30.64 -50.69 -18.82
C ALA A 5 29.76 -49.47 -18.46
N PHE A 6 30.41 -48.31 -18.34
CA PHE A 6 29.82 -46.98 -18.49
C PHE A 6 29.41 -46.80 -19.97
N MET A 7 28.21 -46.30 -20.23
CA MET A 7 27.87 -45.69 -21.52
C MET A 7 27.17 -44.35 -21.31
N LEU A 8 27.92 -43.30 -21.65
CA LEU A 8 27.46 -41.94 -21.90
C LEU A 8 26.56 -41.93 -23.14
N ALA A 9 25.40 -41.26 -23.08
CA ALA A 9 24.64 -40.89 -24.26
C ALA A 9 24.40 -39.37 -24.23
N ILE A 10 25.13 -38.66 -25.10
CA ILE A 10 24.93 -37.24 -25.41
C ILE A 10 23.88 -37.21 -26.52
N GLY A 11 22.68 -36.73 -26.22
CA GLY A 11 21.62 -36.47 -27.20
C GLY A 11 21.71 -35.05 -27.73
N LEU A 12 22.13 -34.91 -29.00
CA LEU A 12 22.01 -33.70 -29.79
C LEU A 12 20.59 -33.62 -30.37
N PHE A 13 19.83 -32.56 -30.07
CA PHE A 13 18.63 -32.20 -30.82
C PHE A 13 18.73 -30.76 -31.32
N GLY A 14 18.41 -30.62 -32.61
CA GLY A 14 18.76 -29.50 -33.47
C GLY A 14 17.97 -28.23 -33.21
N VAL A 15 18.62 -27.12 -33.59
CA VAL A 15 18.04 -25.79 -33.68
C VAL A 15 17.63 -25.53 -35.13
N ASP A 16 16.35 -25.26 -35.35
CA ASP A 16 15.87 -24.61 -36.57
C ASP A 16 15.90 -23.09 -36.33
N SER A 17 16.89 -22.42 -36.92
CA SER A 17 16.97 -20.96 -36.96
C SER A 17 16.36 -20.45 -38.26
N VAL A 18 15.24 -19.74 -38.16
CA VAL A 18 14.67 -18.94 -39.26
C VAL A 18 15.46 -17.64 -39.36
N LEU A 19 16.09 -17.43 -40.51
CA LEU A 19 16.89 -16.25 -40.86
C LEU A 19 16.01 -15.24 -41.59
N ALA A 20 15.67 -14.11 -40.95
CA ALA A 20 14.96 -13.00 -41.58
C ALA A 20 15.86 -11.74 -41.66
N GLY A 21 16.33 -11.46 -42.88
CA GLY A 21 16.53 -10.16 -43.54
C GLY A 21 17.19 -8.96 -42.83
N PRO A 22 18.32 -8.44 -43.35
CA PRO A 22 18.83 -7.11 -42.96
C PRO A 22 18.08 -5.97 -43.67
N CYS A 23 17.55 -5.00 -42.91
CA CYS A 23 17.16 -3.71 -43.43
C CYS A 23 18.40 -2.85 -43.73
N LYS A 24 18.55 -2.42 -44.99
CA LYS A 24 19.56 -1.46 -45.46
C LYS A 24 18.91 -0.07 -45.62
N PRO A 25 19.56 1.03 -45.19
CA PRO A 25 19.05 2.37 -45.43
C PRO A 25 19.24 2.76 -46.91
N GLN A 26 18.18 3.28 -47.53
CA GLN A 26 18.22 3.88 -48.86
C GLN A 26 18.84 5.27 -48.79
N THR A 27 20.06 5.40 -49.32
CA THR A 27 20.57 6.63 -49.94
C THR A 27 19.95 6.77 -51.32
N SER A 28 19.18 7.83 -51.55
CA SER A 28 18.74 8.25 -52.88
C SER A 28 19.47 9.54 -53.27
N ILE A 29 20.38 9.41 -54.23
CA ILE A 29 20.84 10.48 -55.11
C ILE A 29 20.56 9.99 -56.53
N PHE A 30 19.74 10.71 -57.29
CA PHE A 30 19.77 10.71 -58.74
C PHE A 30 19.54 12.14 -59.29
N VAL A 31 20.28 12.39 -60.35
CA VAL A 31 20.73 13.64 -60.97
C VAL A 31 19.66 14.36 -61.82
N SER A 32 19.56 15.70 -61.66
CA SER A 32 19.39 16.88 -62.59
C SER A 32 18.64 16.75 -63.94
N PRO A 33 18.06 17.85 -64.56
CA PRO A 33 18.62 19.22 -64.64
C PRO A 33 17.64 20.43 -64.66
N ALA A 34 18.15 21.63 -64.32
CA ALA A 34 18.02 22.90 -65.07
C ALA A 34 18.45 24.14 -64.24
N THR A 35 19.66 24.61 -64.53
CA THR A 35 20.13 26.00 -64.76
C THR A 35 19.77 27.21 -63.87
N ASN A 36 20.84 27.98 -63.58
CA ASN A 36 20.96 29.38 -63.12
C ASN A 36 20.95 29.57 -61.59
N ALA A 37 21.84 30.30 -60.92
CA ALA A 37 23.04 31.07 -61.29
C ALA A 37 23.79 31.40 -59.96
N GLU A 38 25.12 31.63 -60.04
CA GLU A 38 25.91 32.57 -59.20
C GLU A 38 25.86 32.40 -57.66
N THR A 39 26.93 32.14 -56.89
CA THR A 39 28.23 32.82 -56.83
C THR A 39 29.15 32.05 -55.88
N SER A 40 30.44 32.06 -56.20
CA SER A 40 31.60 31.49 -55.50
C SER A 40 31.82 31.97 -54.05
N GLY A 41 32.47 31.13 -53.24
CA GLY A 41 33.08 31.55 -51.97
C GLY A 41 33.71 30.42 -51.16
N SER A 42 34.88 29.93 -51.58
CA SER A 42 35.90 29.32 -50.71
C SER A 42 36.30 30.37 -49.65
N ILE A 43 36.67 30.07 -48.39
CA ILE A 43 38.00 29.58 -47.97
C ILE A 43 37.91 29.06 -46.52
N ASP A 44 38.77 28.07 -46.29
CA ASP A 44 39.28 27.38 -45.11
C ASP A 44 39.78 28.25 -43.92
N SER A 45 39.91 27.58 -42.77
CA SER A 45 40.84 27.81 -41.64
C SER A 45 40.56 28.92 -40.62
N THR A 46 40.34 28.57 -39.35
CA THR A 46 41.38 28.29 -38.32
C THR A 46 40.77 28.44 -36.91
N ALA A 47 41.21 27.59 -35.99
CA ALA A 47 40.88 27.60 -34.55
C ALA A 47 41.25 28.90 -33.83
N GLN A 48 40.46 29.28 -32.82
CA GLN A 48 40.94 30.08 -31.69
C GLN A 48 40.15 29.73 -30.41
N SER A 49 40.91 29.27 -29.41
CA SER A 49 40.52 29.11 -28.02
C SER A 49 40.71 30.43 -27.29
N SER A 50 39.75 30.81 -26.44
CA SER A 50 39.96 31.83 -25.40
C SER A 50 39.07 31.56 -24.19
N THR A 51 39.73 31.67 -23.03
CA THR A 51 39.23 31.41 -21.68
C THR A 51 38.85 32.73 -20.98
N ALA A 52 37.98 32.61 -19.98
CA ALA A 52 37.74 33.48 -18.81
C ALA A 52 36.88 34.74 -18.98
N THR A 53 35.85 34.86 -18.12
CA THR A 53 35.68 35.98 -17.18
C THR A 53 34.69 35.62 -16.07
N ALA A 54 35.09 35.92 -14.83
CA ALA A 54 34.34 35.82 -13.60
C ALA A 54 33.27 36.93 -13.50
N GLY A 55 32.15 36.62 -12.83
CA GLY A 55 31.14 37.59 -12.42
C GLY A 55 30.70 37.29 -11.00
N GLU A 56 31.34 37.94 -10.04
CA GLU A 56 30.85 38.09 -8.67
C GLU A 56 29.83 39.23 -8.64
N THR A 57 28.65 38.97 -8.06
CA THR A 57 27.78 40.03 -7.54
C THR A 57 27.26 39.63 -6.18
N SER A 58 27.67 40.41 -5.18
CA SER A 58 27.19 40.39 -3.80
C SER A 58 25.79 40.99 -3.69
N ALA A 59 24.97 40.44 -2.79
CA ALA A 59 23.92 41.19 -2.11
C ALA A 59 23.78 40.70 -0.66
N THR A 60 23.77 41.68 0.24
CA THR A 60 23.84 41.58 1.70
C THR A 60 22.47 41.88 2.30
N ALA A 61 22.26 41.42 3.56
CA ALA A 61 21.20 41.77 4.52
C ALA A 61 19.81 41.16 4.26
N SER A 62 19.02 40.72 5.26
CA SER A 62 18.90 41.20 6.64
C SER A 62 18.27 40.13 7.56
N SER A 63 18.58 40.29 8.85
CA SER A 63 18.04 39.64 10.05
C SER A 63 16.51 39.67 10.16
N GLY A 64 15.94 38.66 10.84
CA GLY A 64 14.55 38.63 11.28
C GLY A 64 14.22 37.40 12.14
N THR A 65 14.67 37.39 13.40
CA THR A 65 14.15 36.51 14.45
C THR A 65 12.79 37.04 14.89
N LEU A 66 11.73 36.21 14.83
CA LEU A 66 10.45 36.51 15.46
C LEU A 66 10.01 35.31 16.29
N THR A 67 10.10 35.51 17.61
CA THR A 67 9.45 34.75 18.66
C THR A 67 8.04 35.29 18.81
N GLU A 68 7.01 34.48 18.61
CA GLU A 68 5.65 34.81 19.07
C GLU A 68 5.23 33.85 20.19
N ILE A 69 5.18 34.43 21.38
CA ILE A 69 4.49 33.92 22.56
C ILE A 69 3.05 34.40 22.42
N ILE A 70 2.08 33.48 22.40
CA ILE A 70 0.68 33.82 22.66
C ILE A 70 0.23 33.07 23.89
N SER A 71 -0.07 33.85 24.93
CA SER A 71 -0.71 33.40 26.17
C SER A 71 -2.19 33.77 26.18
N THR A 72 -2.96 32.86 26.77
CA THR A 72 -4.26 33.00 27.48
C THR A 72 -5.52 33.38 26.71
N THR A 73 -6.49 32.46 26.71
CA THR A 73 -7.78 32.64 27.41
C THR A 73 -8.28 31.31 27.99
N VAL A 74 -8.61 31.33 29.28
CA VAL A 74 -9.30 30.30 30.05
C VAL A 74 -10.80 30.51 29.86
N SER A 75 -11.56 29.46 29.57
CA SER A 75 -13.00 29.40 29.89
C SER A 75 -13.35 28.01 30.39
N SER A 76 -13.69 27.98 31.67
CA SER A 76 -14.24 26.84 32.41
C SER A 76 -15.75 26.88 32.25
N GLU A 77 -16.37 25.76 31.85
CA GLU A 77 -17.71 25.43 32.31
C GLU A 77 -17.75 23.96 32.74
N THR A 78 -18.27 23.81 33.94
CA THR A 78 -18.32 22.63 34.79
C THR A 78 -19.63 21.89 34.53
N THR A 79 -19.61 20.57 34.36
CA THR A 79 -20.75 19.74 34.78
C THR A 79 -20.21 18.43 35.35
N THR A 80 -19.98 18.47 36.65
CA THR A 80 -19.65 17.31 37.48
C THR A 80 -20.93 16.52 37.73
N ALA A 81 -21.06 15.34 37.12
CA ALA A 81 -22.02 14.35 37.58
C ALA A 81 -21.39 13.58 38.74
N ILE A 82 -22.01 13.73 39.91
CA ILE A 82 -21.70 13.07 41.16
C ILE A 82 -22.17 11.61 41.05
N ILE A 83 -21.29 10.64 41.24
CA ILE A 83 -21.67 9.26 41.58
C ILE A 83 -20.98 8.92 42.91
N ILE A 84 -21.80 8.81 43.96
CA ILE A 84 -21.38 8.38 45.29
C ILE A 84 -21.48 6.84 45.35
N THR A 85 -20.30 6.24 45.49
CA THR A 85 -19.90 5.09 46.31
C THR A 85 -20.96 4.10 46.80
N THR A 86 -20.73 2.81 46.51
CA THR A 86 -20.87 1.73 47.51
C THR A 86 -19.74 0.72 47.33
N SER A 87 -18.87 0.67 48.34
CA SER A 87 -17.84 -0.35 48.54
C SER A 87 -18.51 -1.59 49.12
N GLU A 88 -18.40 -2.72 48.44
CA GLU A 88 -18.67 -4.03 49.04
C GLU A 88 -17.37 -4.52 49.69
N THR A 89 -17.38 -4.49 51.02
CA THR A 89 -16.40 -5.14 51.87
C THR A 89 -16.87 -6.57 52.08
N GLU A 90 -16.07 -7.54 51.64
CA GLU A 90 -16.24 -8.95 52.01
C GLU A 90 -16.07 -9.10 53.54
N ILE A 91 -17.08 -9.65 54.22
CA ILE A 91 -16.97 -10.10 55.61
C ILE A 91 -17.04 -11.62 55.62
N ALA A 92 -15.92 -12.24 55.97
CA ALA A 92 -15.84 -13.65 56.32
C ALA A 92 -16.11 -13.86 57.81
N THR A 93 -16.99 -14.83 58.08
CA THR A 93 -17.05 -15.73 59.27
C THR A 93 -17.22 -15.13 60.68
N THR A 94 -18.35 -15.43 61.34
CA THR A 94 -18.46 -16.40 62.46
C THR A 94 -19.86 -16.42 63.07
N ALA A 95 -20.17 -17.56 63.68
CA ALA A 95 -21.47 -18.05 64.13
C ALA A 95 -22.15 -17.27 65.27
N SER A 96 -23.49 -17.32 65.32
CA SER A 96 -24.24 -17.96 66.43
C SER A 96 -25.75 -17.66 66.33
N GLY A 97 -26.55 -18.74 66.23
CA GLY A 97 -27.84 -18.91 66.91
C GLY A 97 -28.96 -17.89 66.73
N ALA A 98 -29.89 -18.18 65.81
CA ALA A 98 -31.34 -18.15 66.08
C ALA A 98 -32.11 -18.75 64.89
N THR A 99 -32.73 -19.90 65.09
CA THR A 99 -33.79 -20.40 64.23
C THR A 99 -35.04 -19.54 64.44
N VAL A 100 -35.43 -18.79 63.41
CA VAL A 100 -36.76 -18.19 63.30
C VAL A 100 -37.35 -18.61 61.97
N THR A 101 -38.20 -19.62 62.01
CA THR A 101 -39.08 -20.00 60.91
C THR A 101 -40.25 -19.03 60.91
N ILE A 102 -40.32 -18.13 59.93
CA ILE A 102 -41.54 -17.38 59.61
C ILE A 102 -41.99 -17.82 58.22
N VAL A 103 -43.10 -18.56 58.23
CA VAL A 103 -43.95 -18.85 57.08
C VAL A 103 -44.45 -17.51 56.55
N THR A 104 -44.15 -17.19 55.28
CA THR A 104 -44.80 -16.09 54.59
C THR A 104 -45.58 -16.67 53.42
N ALA A 105 -46.89 -16.45 53.49
CA ALA A 105 -47.87 -16.95 52.55
C ALA A 105 -47.70 -16.31 51.16
N SER A 106 -48.05 -17.10 50.15
CA SER A 106 -48.22 -16.69 48.76
C SER A 106 -49.13 -15.47 48.67
N SER A 107 -48.68 -14.43 47.97
CA SER A 107 -49.55 -13.47 47.32
C SER A 107 -49.00 -13.27 45.92
N ASP A 108 -49.67 -13.90 44.97
CA ASP A 108 -49.51 -13.70 43.54
C ASP A 108 -49.67 -12.21 43.22
N THR A 109 -48.58 -11.62 42.76
CA THR A 109 -48.61 -10.48 41.84
C THR A 109 -47.47 -10.70 40.87
N GLU A 110 -47.76 -11.44 39.80
CA GLU A 110 -46.93 -11.48 38.61
C GLU A 110 -46.81 -10.05 38.07
N THR A 111 -45.73 -9.37 38.46
CA THR A 111 -45.30 -8.18 37.73
C THR A 111 -44.57 -8.69 36.51
N THR A 112 -45.31 -8.86 35.41
CA THR A 112 -44.75 -9.09 34.08
C THR A 112 -43.91 -7.87 33.71
N THR A 113 -42.65 -7.90 34.14
CA THR A 113 -41.63 -6.98 33.64
C THR A 113 -41.32 -7.48 32.24
N THR A 114 -42.01 -6.91 31.25
CA THR A 114 -41.62 -7.02 29.85
C THR A 114 -40.21 -6.46 29.76
N ALA A 115 -39.21 -7.34 29.79
CA ALA A 115 -37.88 -7.00 29.35
C ALA A 115 -38.02 -6.58 27.89
N GLU A 116 -37.94 -5.28 27.65
CA GLU A 116 -37.84 -4.73 26.30
C GLU A 116 -36.49 -5.23 25.75
N PHE A 117 -36.54 -6.35 25.05
CA PHE A 117 -35.42 -6.81 24.25
C PHE A 117 -35.25 -5.80 23.13
N THR A 118 -34.44 -4.77 23.37
CA THR A 118 -33.94 -3.93 22.30
C THR A 118 -33.06 -4.83 21.43
N THR A 119 -33.66 -5.41 20.40
CA THR A 119 -32.93 -6.10 19.34
C THR A 119 -32.16 -5.01 18.61
N THR A 120 -30.91 -4.78 19.03
CA THR A 120 -29.96 -3.99 18.26
C THR A 120 -29.82 -4.69 16.92
N ALA A 121 -30.36 -4.09 15.87
CA ALA A 121 -30.13 -4.54 14.50
C ALA A 121 -28.61 -4.66 14.31
N PRO A 122 -28.11 -5.70 13.63
CA PRO A 122 -26.68 -5.84 13.40
C PRO A 122 -26.20 -4.57 12.70
N LEU A 123 -25.26 -3.86 13.34
CA LEU A 123 -24.61 -2.71 12.73
C LEU A 123 -23.96 -3.22 11.45
N THR A 124 -24.52 -2.89 10.29
CA THR A 124 -23.94 -3.26 9.01
C THR A 124 -22.58 -2.60 8.92
N THR A 125 -21.52 -3.41 8.94
CA THR A 125 -20.17 -2.89 8.80
C THR A 125 -20.09 -2.13 7.46
N PRO A 126 -19.71 -0.84 7.46
CA PRO A 126 -19.71 -0.04 6.25
C PRO A 126 -18.76 -0.66 5.22
N THR A 127 -19.23 -0.71 3.97
CA THR A 127 -18.48 -1.24 2.84
C THR A 127 -18.22 -0.15 1.81
N PHE A 128 -17.06 -0.19 1.17
CA PHE A 128 -16.65 0.81 0.20
C PHE A 128 -15.74 0.23 -0.88
N THR A 129 -15.63 0.93 -2.00
CA THR A 129 -14.66 0.66 -3.07
C THR A 129 -13.50 1.66 -2.94
N LEU A 130 -12.31 1.26 -3.39
CA LEU A 130 -11.16 2.15 -3.50
C LEU A 130 -11.00 2.59 -4.94
N VAL A 131 -10.91 3.91 -5.17
CA VAL A 131 -10.72 4.49 -6.50
C VAL A 131 -9.48 5.39 -6.53
N GLY A 132 -8.80 5.45 -7.67
CA GLY A 132 -7.64 6.34 -7.85
C GLY A 132 -8.06 7.81 -7.85
N GLY A 133 -7.33 8.65 -7.13
CA GLY A 133 -7.61 10.09 -6.96
C GLY A 133 -6.73 11.02 -7.79
N GLY A 134 -6.07 10.52 -8.84
CA GLY A 134 -5.20 11.33 -9.68
C GLY A 134 -4.54 10.55 -10.81
N GLY A 135 -3.84 11.27 -11.69
CA GLY A 135 -3.09 10.68 -12.81
C GLY A 135 -3.97 9.95 -13.81
N SER A 136 -3.43 8.88 -14.40
CA SER A 136 -4.11 8.02 -15.38
C SER A 136 -5.11 7.04 -14.77
N VAL A 137 -5.14 6.90 -13.45
CA VAL A 137 -6.06 6.02 -12.71
C VAL A 137 -7.20 6.80 -12.03
N ASN A 138 -7.37 8.08 -12.37
CA ASN A 138 -8.31 8.95 -11.71
C ASN A 138 -9.77 8.52 -11.95
N GLY A 139 -10.46 8.15 -10.88
CA GLY A 139 -11.83 7.61 -10.90
C GLY A 139 -11.90 6.11 -11.18
N ASP A 140 -10.77 5.45 -11.48
CA ASP A 140 -10.77 4.02 -11.75
C ASP A 140 -10.78 3.21 -10.45
N PRO A 141 -11.66 2.21 -10.33
CA PRO A 141 -11.73 1.36 -9.14
C PRO A 141 -10.60 0.34 -9.15
N ILE A 142 -10.08 0.04 -7.95
CA ILE A 142 -9.13 -1.05 -7.75
C ILE A 142 -9.81 -2.39 -8.07
N LYS A 143 -9.09 -3.26 -8.76
CA LYS A 143 -9.56 -4.60 -9.12
C LYS A 143 -8.60 -5.69 -8.64
N GLY A 144 -9.16 -6.86 -8.39
CA GLY A 144 -8.42 -8.05 -7.97
C GLY A 144 -9.19 -9.34 -8.27
N ILE A 145 -8.60 -10.48 -7.94
CA ILE A 145 -9.21 -11.82 -8.10
C ILE A 145 -9.40 -12.52 -6.75
N ASP A 146 -10.27 -13.52 -6.69
CA ASP A 146 -10.64 -14.22 -5.44
C ASP A 146 -9.58 -15.24 -5.03
N GLN A 147 -8.35 -14.77 -4.85
CA GLN A 147 -7.21 -15.61 -4.54
C GLN A 147 -6.25 -14.86 -3.60
N GLN A 148 -5.89 -15.53 -2.51
CA GLN A 148 -4.89 -15.05 -1.56
C GLN A 148 -3.53 -14.86 -2.23
N GLY A 149 -2.75 -13.90 -1.74
CA GLY A 149 -1.43 -13.59 -2.29
C GLY A 149 -1.44 -12.84 -3.62
N THR A 150 -2.61 -12.49 -4.17
CA THR A 150 -2.70 -11.79 -5.46
C THR A 150 -2.66 -10.28 -5.30
N ILE A 151 -2.00 -9.63 -6.26
CA ILE A 151 -1.81 -8.18 -6.29
C ILE A 151 -3.03 -7.51 -6.90
N MET A 152 -3.39 -6.34 -6.39
CA MET A 152 -4.47 -5.52 -6.91
C MET A 152 -3.96 -4.38 -7.79
N LEU A 153 -4.75 -4.01 -8.80
CA LEU A 153 -4.37 -3.03 -9.81
C LEU A 153 -5.58 -2.25 -10.33
N PHE A 154 -5.30 -1.05 -10.87
CA PHE A 154 -6.24 -0.30 -11.69
C PHE A 154 -6.08 -0.71 -13.17
N ASN A 155 -7.13 -0.46 -13.96
CA ASN A 155 -7.10 -0.62 -15.42
C ASN A 155 -6.44 -1.92 -15.94
N PRO A 156 -6.86 -3.11 -15.45
CA PRO A 156 -6.28 -4.36 -15.91
C PRO A 156 -6.53 -4.56 -17.41
N GLU A 157 -5.47 -4.90 -18.15
CA GLU A 157 -5.52 -5.11 -19.61
C GLU A 157 -5.86 -6.56 -19.98
N ARG A 158 -5.66 -7.49 -19.04
CA ARG A 158 -5.95 -8.91 -19.18
C ARG A 158 -6.38 -9.53 -17.85
N GLY A 159 -7.05 -10.67 -17.93
CA GLY A 159 -7.44 -11.48 -16.79
C GLY A 159 -8.92 -11.35 -16.44
N THR A 160 -9.27 -11.80 -15.25
CA THR A 160 -10.65 -11.90 -14.74
C THR A 160 -10.87 -11.03 -13.50
N GLN A 161 -10.07 -9.98 -13.33
CA GLN A 161 -10.12 -9.07 -12.20
C GLN A 161 -11.46 -8.34 -12.15
N ARG A 162 -12.04 -8.24 -10.96
CA ARG A 162 -13.26 -7.47 -10.71
C ARG A 162 -13.03 -6.39 -9.68
N ILE A 163 -13.93 -5.40 -9.68
CA ILE A 163 -13.97 -4.36 -8.66
C ILE A 163 -14.08 -5.02 -7.29
N ARG A 164 -13.28 -4.55 -6.32
CA ARG A 164 -13.29 -5.07 -4.96
C ARG A 164 -13.97 -4.10 -4.02
N THR A 165 -14.72 -4.67 -3.09
CA THR A 165 -15.37 -3.95 -2.00
C THR A 165 -14.69 -4.35 -0.70
N PHE A 166 -14.42 -3.36 0.14
CA PHE A 166 -13.65 -3.55 1.36
C PHE A 166 -14.45 -3.16 2.59
N ILE A 167 -13.99 -3.72 3.70
CA ILE A 167 -14.38 -3.41 5.07
C ILE A 167 -13.11 -2.96 5.80
N LEU A 168 -13.19 -1.87 6.54
CA LEU A 168 -12.13 -1.46 7.46
C LEU A 168 -12.54 -1.80 8.90
N ASP A 169 -11.71 -2.59 9.58
CA ASP A 169 -11.85 -2.84 11.01
C ASP A 169 -11.32 -1.62 11.79
N PRO A 170 -12.19 -0.86 12.50
CA PRO A 170 -11.77 0.37 13.17
C PRO A 170 -10.91 0.12 14.42
N GLN A 171 -10.89 -1.11 14.96
CA GLN A 171 -10.10 -1.44 16.14
C GLN A 171 -8.68 -1.85 15.76
N THR A 172 -8.53 -2.55 14.64
CA THR A 172 -7.23 -3.09 14.21
C THR A 172 -6.60 -2.34 13.04
N GLY A 173 -7.36 -1.47 12.37
CA GLY A 173 -6.96 -0.84 11.11
C GLY A 173 -6.83 -1.81 9.94
N ARG A 174 -7.33 -3.06 10.09
CA ARG A 174 -7.21 -4.08 9.04
C ARG A 174 -8.23 -3.85 7.95
N LEU A 175 -7.74 -3.56 6.75
CA LEU A 175 -8.54 -3.55 5.53
C LEU A 175 -8.76 -4.99 5.07
N ARG A 176 -10.01 -5.37 4.84
CA ARG A 176 -10.39 -6.72 4.40
C ARG A 176 -11.32 -6.63 3.21
N ASP A 177 -11.17 -7.57 2.29
CA ASP A 177 -12.13 -7.74 1.24
C ASP A 177 -13.45 -8.28 1.80
N ARG A 178 -14.56 -7.69 1.36
CA ARG A 178 -15.90 -8.04 1.80
C ARG A 178 -16.29 -9.45 1.36
N ASP A 179 -15.96 -9.84 0.14
CA ASP A 179 -16.45 -11.08 -0.47
C ASP A 179 -15.74 -12.31 0.11
N THR A 180 -14.44 -12.20 0.32
CA THR A 180 -13.56 -13.31 0.73
C THR A 180 -13.15 -13.26 2.19
N GLY A 181 -13.29 -12.10 2.85
CA GLY A 181 -12.79 -11.86 4.21
C GLY A 181 -11.26 -11.77 4.32
N VAL A 182 -10.53 -11.90 3.20
CA VAL A 182 -9.07 -11.87 3.17
C VAL A 182 -8.58 -10.46 3.44
N SER A 183 -7.59 -10.32 4.33
CA SER A 183 -6.99 -9.02 4.64
C SER A 183 -6.13 -8.52 3.48
N VAL A 184 -5.93 -7.22 3.43
CA VAL A 184 -5.00 -6.58 2.50
C VAL A 184 -3.65 -6.36 3.18
N CYS A 185 -2.59 -6.69 2.47
CA CYS A 185 -1.21 -6.67 2.93
C CYS A 185 -0.33 -5.84 1.99
N ALA A 186 0.80 -5.39 2.55
CA ALA A 186 1.98 -5.10 1.77
C ALA A 186 2.59 -6.42 1.31
N TYR A 187 2.89 -6.51 0.01
CA TYR A 187 3.56 -7.64 -0.60
C TYR A 187 4.95 -7.21 -1.05
N TYR A 188 5.98 -7.72 -0.37
CA TYR A 188 7.35 -7.25 -0.56
C TYR A 188 7.97 -7.74 -1.86
N ASP A 189 7.48 -8.84 -2.43
CA ASP A 189 8.09 -9.50 -3.58
C ASP A 189 9.63 -9.59 -3.39
N PHE A 190 10.43 -9.26 -4.40
CA PHE A 190 11.88 -9.15 -4.29
C PHE A 190 12.34 -7.73 -3.94
N ALA A 191 11.71 -7.04 -2.99
CA ALA A 191 12.18 -5.75 -2.49
C ALA A 191 13.60 -5.89 -1.91
N GLU A 192 14.63 -5.48 -2.66
CA GLU A 192 16.04 -5.64 -2.28
C GLU A 192 16.42 -4.66 -1.15
N SER A 193 15.65 -3.58 -0.99
CA SER A 193 15.88 -2.51 -0.02
C SER A 193 14.61 -2.16 0.76
N PRO A 194 14.71 -1.75 2.04
CA PRO A 194 13.56 -1.23 2.81
C PRO A 194 12.88 0.00 2.19
N SER A 195 13.53 0.66 1.22
CA SER A 195 12.97 1.81 0.50
C SER A 195 12.23 1.44 -0.78
N ASP A 196 12.29 0.19 -1.21
CA ASP A 196 11.62 -0.24 -2.44
C ASP A 196 10.09 -0.19 -2.25
N PRO A 197 9.33 0.30 -3.24
CA PRO A 197 7.88 0.25 -3.21
C PRO A 197 7.38 -1.19 -3.17
N VAL A 198 6.41 -1.45 -2.30
CA VAL A 198 5.86 -2.79 -2.09
C VAL A 198 4.42 -2.83 -2.58
N HIS A 199 4.00 -3.96 -3.12
CA HIS A 199 2.70 -4.09 -3.76
C HIS A 199 1.56 -4.05 -2.73
N PHE A 200 0.41 -3.54 -3.16
CA PHE A 200 -0.85 -3.63 -2.44
C PHE A 200 -1.63 -4.85 -2.92
N GLY A 201 -1.83 -5.85 -2.05
CA GLY A 201 -2.41 -7.13 -2.45
C GLY A 201 -3.07 -7.89 -1.32
N PHE A 202 -3.72 -8.99 -1.64
CA PHE A 202 -4.29 -9.87 -0.63
C PHE A 202 -3.19 -10.58 0.15
N CYS A 203 -3.33 -10.63 1.47
CA CYS A 203 -2.47 -11.42 2.33
C CYS A 203 -2.50 -12.91 1.90
N GLN A 204 -1.40 -13.62 2.18
CA GLN A 204 -1.29 -15.05 1.93
C GLN A 204 -1.23 -15.82 3.26
N ASN A 205 -2.14 -16.79 3.43
CA ASN A 205 -2.12 -17.66 4.60
C ASN A 205 -0.79 -18.41 4.71
N GLY A 206 -0.22 -18.46 5.91
CA GLY A 206 1.07 -19.09 6.19
C GLY A 206 2.30 -18.27 5.78
N ASN A 207 2.13 -17.14 5.08
CA ASN A 207 3.22 -16.29 4.61
C ASN A 207 3.00 -14.79 4.92
N THR A 208 2.23 -14.49 5.96
CA THR A 208 1.92 -13.11 6.36
C THR A 208 2.37 -12.84 7.80
N GLY A 209 3.10 -11.75 7.99
CA GLY A 209 3.53 -11.24 9.30
C GLY A 209 4.93 -10.63 9.26
N PRO A 210 5.46 -10.23 10.42
CA PRO A 210 6.80 -9.64 10.51
C PRO A 210 7.87 -10.57 9.95
N GLY A 211 8.71 -10.07 9.05
CA GLY A 211 9.77 -10.85 8.39
C GLY A 211 9.29 -11.87 7.35
N MET A 212 8.01 -11.82 6.96
CA MET A 212 7.44 -12.69 5.93
C MET A 212 7.28 -11.95 4.60
N TYR A 213 6.90 -12.67 3.55
CA TYR A 213 6.74 -12.14 2.19
C TYR A 213 5.58 -11.14 2.06
N TYR A 214 4.61 -11.25 2.97
CA TYR A 214 3.54 -10.29 3.15
C TYR A 214 3.59 -9.78 4.59
N ASP A 215 3.28 -8.50 4.79
CA ASP A 215 2.98 -7.98 6.13
C ASP A 215 1.72 -7.12 6.08
N TYR A 216 1.03 -7.10 7.22
CA TYR A 216 -0.27 -6.49 7.28
C TYR A 216 -0.21 -4.97 7.23
N LEU A 217 -1.11 -4.38 6.46
CA LEU A 217 -1.33 -2.93 6.47
C LEU A 217 -2.09 -2.52 7.73
N THR A 218 -1.82 -1.31 8.19
CA THR A 218 -2.65 -0.60 9.18
C THR A 218 -3.22 0.63 8.50
N CYS A 219 -4.54 0.68 8.37
CA CYS A 219 -5.24 1.67 7.58
C CYS A 219 -6.27 2.45 8.41
N GLU A 220 -6.55 3.66 7.94
CA GLU A 220 -7.61 4.54 8.43
C GLU A 220 -8.22 5.32 7.26
N ILE A 221 -9.41 5.89 7.48
CA ILE A 221 -10.07 6.76 6.50
C ILE A 221 -10.01 8.18 7.03
N VAL A 222 -9.32 9.06 6.31
CA VAL A 222 -9.14 10.47 6.69
C VAL A 222 -9.68 11.33 5.55
N ASN A 223 -10.71 12.12 5.84
CA ASN A 223 -11.35 13.02 4.87
C ASN A 223 -11.76 12.34 3.56
N GLY A 224 -12.33 11.13 3.64
CA GLY A 224 -12.76 10.34 2.48
C GLY A 224 -11.62 9.69 1.68
N LYS A 225 -10.38 9.72 2.18
CA LYS A 225 -9.22 9.05 1.58
C LYS A 225 -8.74 7.92 2.49
N LEU A 226 -8.30 6.83 1.87
CA LEU A 226 -7.62 5.76 2.58
C LEU A 226 -6.17 6.18 2.85
N ALA A 227 -5.79 6.19 4.12
CA ALA A 227 -4.40 6.28 4.53
C ALA A 227 -4.00 4.92 5.12
N CYS A 228 -2.87 4.37 4.68
CA CYS A 228 -2.34 3.12 5.23
C CYS A 228 -0.87 3.28 5.56
N THR A 229 -0.41 2.45 6.47
CA THR A 229 1.00 2.25 6.77
C THR A 229 1.38 0.78 6.60
N ALA A 230 2.61 0.54 6.15
CA ALA A 230 3.22 -0.77 6.07
C ALA A 230 4.62 -0.75 6.70
N PRO A 231 5.03 -1.82 7.38
CA PRO A 231 6.42 -2.01 7.78
C PRO A 231 7.34 -1.99 6.55
N LYS A 232 8.56 -1.51 6.72
CA LYS A 232 9.60 -1.63 5.70
C LYS A 232 10.39 -2.91 5.92
N ALA A 233 10.68 -3.61 4.82
CA ALA A 233 11.49 -4.82 4.84
C ALA A 233 12.31 -4.92 3.56
N SER A 234 13.43 -5.63 3.65
CA SER A 234 14.21 -6.10 2.50
C SER A 234 14.11 -7.62 2.43
N CYS A 235 13.85 -8.15 1.25
CA CYS A 235 13.74 -9.56 0.99
C CYS A 235 14.91 -10.05 0.13
N SER A 236 15.46 -11.21 0.51
CA SER A 236 16.58 -11.85 -0.17
C SER A 236 16.33 -13.36 -0.25
N GLY A 237 16.70 -13.97 -1.37
CA GLY A 237 16.61 -15.42 -1.55
C GLY A 237 17.08 -15.87 -2.93
N ASP A 238 17.52 -17.12 -3.02
CA ASP A 238 17.95 -17.75 -4.27
C ASP A 238 16.76 -18.48 -4.94
N GLY A 239 15.68 -17.73 -5.21
CA GLY A 239 14.44 -18.24 -5.83
C GLY A 239 13.22 -18.15 -4.92
N PHE A 240 12.03 -18.44 -5.46
CA PHE A 240 10.74 -18.22 -4.79
C PHE A 240 10.52 -19.05 -3.51
N GLU A 241 11.21 -20.18 -3.36
CA GLU A 241 11.06 -21.08 -2.21
C GLU A 241 11.94 -20.68 -1.02
N ASP A 242 12.96 -19.84 -1.25
CA ASP A 242 13.99 -19.47 -0.26
C ASP A 242 13.99 -17.95 0.05
N ILE A 243 12.92 -17.24 -0.29
CA ILE A 243 12.82 -15.80 0.03
C ILE A 243 12.61 -15.62 1.52
N SER A 244 13.54 -14.91 2.14
CA SER A 244 13.45 -14.44 3.52
C SER A 244 13.39 -12.92 3.53
N CYS A 245 12.50 -12.36 4.34
CA CYS A 245 12.36 -10.92 4.50
C CYS A 245 12.84 -10.49 5.88
N VAL A 246 13.53 -9.36 5.94
CA VAL A 246 14.01 -8.76 7.18
C VAL A 246 13.36 -7.40 7.32
N SER A 247 12.49 -7.26 8.31
CA SER A 247 11.90 -5.96 8.66
C SER A 247 12.96 -5.03 9.25
N ASP A 248 12.95 -3.77 8.84
CA ASP A 248 13.79 -2.72 9.44
C ASP A 248 12.91 -1.70 10.16
N PRO A 249 12.74 -1.83 11.49
CA PRO A 249 11.92 -0.90 12.26
C PRO A 249 12.54 0.50 12.37
N THR A 250 13.83 0.66 12.08
CA THR A 250 14.53 1.95 12.15
C THR A 250 14.33 2.79 10.88
N SER A 251 13.96 2.14 9.76
CA SER A 251 13.68 2.79 8.48
C SER A 251 12.31 3.50 8.40
N GLY A 252 11.52 3.44 9.49
CA GLY A 252 10.17 3.98 9.55
C GLY A 252 9.15 3.12 8.80
N LEU A 253 8.05 3.73 8.37
CA LEU A 253 6.95 3.05 7.68
C LEU A 253 6.80 3.56 6.25
N ASN A 254 6.34 2.69 5.36
CA ASN A 254 5.74 3.12 4.10
C ASN A 254 4.35 3.68 4.41
N ASN A 255 4.02 4.85 3.88
CA ASN A 255 2.83 5.63 4.26
C ASN A 255 2.19 6.42 3.12
N GLN A 256 2.65 6.21 1.88
CA GLN A 256 2.16 6.90 0.69
C GLN A 256 1.86 5.88 -0.40
N PHE A 257 0.79 6.13 -1.16
CA PHE A 257 0.39 5.28 -2.28
C PHE A 257 0.98 5.77 -3.59
N TYR A 258 1.35 4.81 -4.42
CA TYR A 258 1.84 5.05 -5.77
C TYR A 258 1.27 4.02 -6.73
N TYR A 259 1.18 4.36 -8.00
CA TYR A 259 0.94 3.35 -9.03
C TYR A 259 2.04 3.37 -10.09
N LYS A 260 2.18 2.23 -10.77
CA LYS A 260 3.08 2.05 -11.90
C LYS A 260 2.45 1.13 -12.93
N TYR A 261 2.44 1.60 -14.17
CA TYR A 261 1.99 0.83 -15.31
C TYR A 261 2.97 -0.32 -15.61
N ASP A 262 2.41 -1.50 -15.86
CA ASP A 262 3.12 -2.65 -16.39
C ASP A 262 2.42 -3.18 -17.64
N ALA A 263 3.17 -3.26 -18.73
CA ALA A 263 2.63 -3.52 -20.06
C ALA A 263 2.01 -4.91 -20.14
N GLY A 264 0.76 -4.98 -20.62
CA GLY A 264 -0.01 -6.22 -20.67
C GLY A 264 -0.65 -6.61 -19.35
N ASN A 265 -0.45 -5.86 -18.25
CA ASN A 265 -1.09 -6.11 -16.95
C ASN A 265 -2.03 -4.98 -16.55
N GLY A 266 -1.56 -3.73 -16.51
CA GLY A 266 -2.31 -2.56 -16.04
C GLY A 266 -1.51 -1.75 -15.01
N ASP A 267 -2.19 -0.97 -14.18
CA ASP A 267 -1.57 -0.05 -13.21
C ASP A 267 -1.56 -0.66 -11.81
N TYR A 268 -0.45 -1.29 -11.43
CA TYR A 268 -0.28 -1.87 -10.09
C TYR A 268 -0.26 -0.78 -9.01
N LEU A 269 -0.95 -1.04 -7.89
CA LEU A 269 -0.90 -0.18 -6.70
C LEU A 269 0.21 -0.64 -5.76
N TYR A 270 0.96 0.33 -5.24
CA TYR A 270 2.07 0.16 -4.31
C TYR A 270 1.91 1.08 -3.11
N ILE A 271 2.52 0.68 -2.00
CA ILE A 271 2.76 1.52 -0.83
C ILE A 271 4.26 1.72 -0.65
N SER A 272 4.69 2.96 -0.43
CA SER A 272 6.10 3.32 -0.23
C SER A 272 6.20 4.58 0.64
N SER A 273 7.36 5.21 0.69
CA SER A 273 7.58 6.52 1.30
C SER A 273 8.52 7.36 0.43
N GLY A 274 8.33 8.68 0.43
CA GLY A 274 9.24 9.61 -0.25
C GLY A 274 8.87 9.84 -1.72
N SER A 275 9.78 9.54 -2.64
CA SER A 275 9.57 9.80 -4.07
C SER A 275 10.30 8.75 -4.92
N PRO A 276 9.83 7.49 -4.90
CA PRO A 276 10.43 6.42 -5.68
C PRO A 276 10.39 6.73 -7.18
N SER A 277 11.51 6.53 -7.86
CA SER A 277 11.65 6.82 -9.28
C SER A 277 10.73 5.94 -10.14
N SER A 278 10.10 6.53 -11.16
CA SER A 278 9.21 5.82 -12.10
C SER A 278 7.89 5.32 -11.50
N TYR A 279 7.51 5.82 -10.33
CA TYR A 279 6.21 5.62 -9.71
C TYR A 279 5.45 6.95 -9.65
N THR A 280 4.14 6.89 -9.87
CA THR A 280 3.29 8.08 -9.81
C THR A 280 2.54 8.11 -8.48
N PRO A 281 2.69 9.16 -7.64
CA PRO A 281 1.95 9.26 -6.40
C PRO A 281 0.45 9.38 -6.67
N VAL A 282 -0.37 8.76 -5.81
CA VAL A 282 -1.82 8.75 -5.97
C VAL A 282 -2.51 8.78 -4.62
N ASP A 283 -3.58 9.56 -4.52
CA ASP A 283 -4.51 9.45 -3.41
C ASP A 283 -5.49 8.30 -3.66
N ILE A 284 -5.79 7.53 -2.63
CA ILE A 284 -6.81 6.48 -2.72
C ILE A 284 -8.10 7.02 -2.10
N ILE A 285 -9.12 7.21 -2.94
CA ILE A 285 -10.41 7.75 -2.52
C ILE A 285 -11.32 6.60 -2.11
N VAL A 286 -12.00 6.76 -0.99
CA VAL A 286 -13.02 5.84 -0.49
C VAL A 286 -14.36 6.25 -1.06
N GLN A 287 -14.99 5.35 -1.81
CA GLN A 287 -16.31 5.55 -2.40
C GLN A 287 -17.29 4.54 -1.82
N GLU A 288 -18.44 5.00 -1.31
CA GLU A 288 -19.50 4.10 -0.83
C GLU A 288 -19.90 3.11 -1.93
N ALA A 289 -20.01 1.84 -1.55
CA ALA A 289 -20.29 0.71 -2.46
C ALA A 289 -21.77 0.35 -2.50
#